data_AF-A0A7L5DUP9-F1
#
_entry.id   AF-A0A7L5DUP9-F1
#
_cell.length_a   1.000
_cell.length_b   1.000
_cell.length_c   1.000
_cell.angle_alpha   90.00
_cell.angle_beta   90.00
_cell.angle_gamma   90.00
#
_symmetry.space_group_name_H-M   'P 1'
#
loop_
_entity.id
_entity.type
_entity.pdbx_description
1 polymer ?
#
loop_
_entity_poly.entity_id
_entity_poly.type
_entity_poly.pdbx_seq_one_letter_code
_entity_poly.pdbx_strand_id
1 'polypeptide(L)'
;MNSKMTLSARAFLLALVALSGLYAYTADPAIQASIYPLQQVVGQPIRYTDSTAQADDWHWEFGNGQDTRREKGLFIYHKPGTYLIRLTVNESITRTFTVVIKPKPITDDEGAIVRIQGPASGYEDEKLVFTAVGGQAGQYTWRFGSSGQVDSREQTAIYSYPREDNYGRPRRYTVELMTDVTKYPIRKQVTIYRGYNKFDPPVDSLDFVSGDIRRQLQLIADGRAFNTHYDYLLRRYLCNRNNALVRTNGTKANDFYSYCMGLQFDRGVKVDAVSVVSDTVTSCIVRLDVTQHKP
;
A
#
# COMPACT_ATOMS: atom_id res chain seq x y z
N MET A 1 -42.81 74.14 25.13
CA MET A 1 -42.42 73.28 23.99
C MET A 1 -41.61 72.10 24.55
N ASN A 2 -42.26 71.12 25.18
CA ASN A 2 -41.59 69.96 25.81
C ASN A 2 -42.62 68.84 25.98
N SER A 3 -42.68 67.89 25.04
CA SER A 3 -43.35 66.60 25.26
C SER A 3 -43.08 65.66 24.08
N LYS A 4 -41.84 65.21 23.86
CA LYS A 4 -41.54 64.06 22.99
C LYS A 4 -40.16 63.50 23.32
N MET A 5 -40.06 62.61 24.31
CA MET A 5 -39.04 61.53 24.39
C MET A 5 -39.15 60.74 25.71
N THR A 6 -40.34 60.23 26.02
CA THR A 6 -40.53 59.18 27.04
C THR A 6 -41.26 57.98 26.44
N LEU A 7 -41.22 57.82 25.10
CA LEU A 7 -41.50 56.54 24.46
C LEU A 7 -40.29 55.65 24.78
N SER A 8 -40.53 54.87 25.83
CA SER A 8 -39.58 54.50 26.87
C SER A 8 -38.37 53.66 26.44
N ALA A 9 -37.25 53.88 27.13
CA ALA A 9 -36.16 52.92 27.21
C ALA A 9 -36.64 51.50 27.61
N ARG A 10 -37.78 51.39 28.30
CA ARG A 10 -38.47 50.12 28.59
C ARG A 10 -39.00 49.43 27.34
N ALA A 11 -39.55 50.17 26.37
CA ALA A 11 -39.99 49.61 25.09
C ALA A 11 -38.79 49.12 24.26
N PHE A 12 -37.65 49.82 24.34
CA PHE A 12 -36.41 49.40 23.68
C PHE A 12 -35.79 48.16 24.34
N LEU A 13 -35.80 48.09 25.67
CA LEU A 13 -35.39 46.90 26.43
C LEU A 13 -36.31 45.70 26.17
N LEU A 14 -37.63 45.90 26.14
CA LEU A 14 -38.59 44.85 25.80
C LEU A 14 -38.41 44.39 24.34
N ALA A 15 -38.17 45.31 23.41
CA ALA A 15 -37.86 44.98 22.02
C ALA A 15 -36.54 44.20 21.91
N LEU A 16 -35.49 44.57 22.64
CA LEU A 16 -34.21 43.84 22.67
C LEU A 16 -34.33 42.44 23.27
N VAL A 17 -35.11 42.28 24.34
CA VAL A 17 -35.39 40.97 24.96
C VAL A 17 -36.27 40.11 24.04
N ALA A 18 -37.25 40.71 23.36
CA ALA A 18 -38.05 40.02 22.36
C ALA A 18 -37.21 39.64 21.13
N LEU A 19 -36.30 40.51 20.67
CA LEU A 19 -35.41 40.25 19.54
C LEU A 19 -34.36 39.19 19.88
N SER A 20 -33.81 39.19 21.11
CA SER A 20 -32.87 38.16 21.56
C SER A 20 -33.58 36.83 21.81
N GLY A 21 -34.80 36.85 22.32
CA GLY A 21 -35.66 35.68 22.43
C GLY A 21 -36.03 35.09 21.05
N LEU A 22 -36.40 35.94 20.09
CA LEU A 22 -36.65 35.56 18.70
C LEU A 22 -35.37 35.02 18.04
N TYR A 23 -34.22 35.68 18.24
CA TYR A 23 -32.95 35.23 17.69
C TYR A 23 -32.54 33.86 18.26
N ALA A 24 -32.69 33.64 19.57
CA ALA A 24 -32.47 32.35 20.20
C ALA A 24 -33.46 31.28 19.73
N TYR A 25 -34.69 31.67 19.37
CA TYR A 25 -35.71 30.78 18.81
C TYR A 25 -35.47 30.44 17.33
N THR A 26 -34.79 31.31 16.59
CA THR A 26 -34.46 31.13 15.16
C THR A 26 -33.04 30.64 14.90
N ALA A 27 -32.17 30.62 15.91
CA ALA A 27 -30.82 30.11 15.80
C ALA A 27 -30.89 28.57 15.76
N ASP A 28 -30.45 27.99 14.65
CA ASP A 28 -30.35 26.54 14.47
C ASP A 28 -29.51 25.96 15.63
N PRO A 29 -30.04 25.05 16.46
CA PRO A 29 -29.34 24.61 17.66
C PRO A 29 -28.07 23.85 17.26
N ALA A 30 -26.94 24.54 17.37
CA ALA A 30 -25.65 23.96 17.07
C ALA A 30 -25.36 22.81 18.05
N ILE A 31 -25.20 21.60 17.51
CA ILE A 31 -24.95 20.40 18.31
C ILE A 31 -23.79 20.63 19.28
N GLN A 32 -24.05 20.49 20.58
CA GLN A 32 -23.08 20.58 21.67
C GLN A 32 -22.64 19.17 22.11
N ALA A 33 -21.99 18.44 21.21
CA ALA A 33 -21.50 17.09 21.48
C ALA A 33 -19.97 17.01 21.53
N SER A 34 -19.45 16.07 22.33
CA SER A 34 -18.02 15.83 22.46
C SER A 34 -17.69 14.33 22.55
N ILE A 35 -16.51 13.98 22.02
CA ILE A 35 -15.93 12.64 22.10
C ILE A 35 -14.49 12.76 22.61
N TYR A 36 -14.14 11.96 23.62
CA TYR A 36 -12.79 11.94 24.17
C TYR A 36 -12.38 10.54 24.67
N PRO A 37 -11.12 10.11 24.47
CA PRO A 37 -10.11 10.76 23.62
C PRO A 37 -10.34 10.51 22.13
N LEU A 38 -9.90 11.44 21.27
CA LEU A 38 -9.98 11.29 19.80
C LEU A 38 -8.95 10.29 19.24
N GLN A 39 -7.94 9.93 20.04
CA GLN A 39 -7.02 8.85 19.75
C GLN A 39 -7.02 7.88 20.92
N GLN A 40 -7.25 6.60 20.64
CA GLN A 40 -7.34 5.57 21.67
C GLN A 40 -6.73 4.25 21.20
N VAL A 41 -6.43 3.34 22.12
CA VAL A 41 -5.94 1.99 21.83
C VAL A 41 -7.09 0.98 21.77
N VAL A 42 -7.00 -0.03 20.90
CA VAL A 42 -7.98 -1.15 20.85
C VAL A 42 -8.26 -1.70 22.25
N GLY A 43 -9.55 -1.89 22.56
CA GLY A 43 -10.01 -2.42 23.85
C GLY A 43 -10.13 -1.39 24.97
N GLN A 44 -9.69 -0.14 24.77
CA GLN A 44 -9.91 0.95 25.71
C GLN A 44 -11.17 1.75 25.33
N PRO A 45 -11.95 2.22 26.32
CA PRO A 45 -13.18 2.96 26.04
C PRO A 45 -12.90 4.38 25.53
N ILE A 46 -13.74 4.84 24.62
CA ILE A 46 -13.97 6.27 24.34
C ILE A 46 -15.26 6.71 25.02
N ARG A 47 -15.32 7.98 25.44
CA ARG A 47 -16.53 8.59 26.00
C ARG A 47 -17.18 9.47 24.94
N TYR A 48 -18.48 9.30 24.76
CA TYR A 48 -19.33 10.21 23.97
C TYR A 48 -20.36 10.86 24.89
N THR A 49 -20.67 12.12 24.64
CA THR A 49 -21.71 12.86 25.35
C THR A 49 -22.25 13.97 24.46
N ASP A 50 -23.55 14.20 24.54
CA ASP A 50 -24.23 15.35 23.96
C ASP A 50 -24.83 16.22 25.07
N SER A 51 -24.85 17.52 24.86
CA SER A 51 -25.52 18.51 25.72
C SER A 51 -26.25 19.55 24.86
N THR A 52 -26.76 19.14 23.71
CA THR A 52 -27.49 20.02 22.79
C THR A 52 -28.80 20.48 23.43
N ALA A 53 -29.08 21.79 23.37
CA ALA A 53 -30.32 22.33 23.92
C ALA A 53 -31.52 21.80 23.13
N GLN A 54 -32.61 21.45 23.83
CA GLN A 54 -33.84 20.91 23.23
C GLN A 54 -33.65 19.59 22.46
N ALA A 55 -32.63 18.79 22.82
CA ALA A 55 -32.44 17.45 22.30
C ALA A 55 -33.35 16.45 23.05
N ASP A 56 -34.22 15.76 22.32
CA ASP A 56 -35.14 14.74 22.83
C ASP A 56 -34.82 13.34 22.27
N ASP A 57 -34.14 13.26 21.12
CA ASP A 57 -33.64 12.01 20.54
C ASP A 57 -32.18 12.13 20.11
N TRP A 58 -31.42 11.06 20.34
CA TRP A 58 -30.03 10.93 19.92
C TRP A 58 -29.86 9.65 19.12
N HIS A 59 -29.12 9.72 18.04
CA HIS A 59 -28.69 8.55 17.28
C HIS A 59 -27.21 8.67 16.96
N TRP A 60 -26.41 7.90 17.69
CA TRP A 60 -24.98 7.80 17.52
C TRP A 60 -24.65 6.57 16.69
N GLU A 61 -23.97 6.76 15.56
CA GLU A 61 -23.45 5.70 14.71
C GLU A 61 -21.93 5.69 14.80
N PHE A 62 -21.34 4.55 15.16
CA PHE A 62 -19.89 4.45 15.46
C PHE A 62 -19.03 4.10 14.23
N GLY A 63 -19.59 4.10 13.03
CA GLY A 63 -18.85 3.85 11.78
C GLY A 63 -18.35 2.39 11.60
N ASN A 64 -18.67 1.50 12.54
CA ASN A 64 -18.37 0.06 12.47
C ASN A 64 -19.63 -0.82 12.34
N GLY A 65 -20.77 -0.19 12.02
CA GLY A 65 -22.09 -0.83 11.94
C GLY A 65 -22.82 -0.95 13.28
N GLN A 66 -22.28 -0.41 14.38
CA GLN A 66 -22.96 -0.32 15.66
C GLN A 66 -23.47 1.10 15.92
N ASP A 67 -24.56 1.20 16.66
CA ASP A 67 -25.20 2.46 17.02
C ASP A 67 -25.77 2.45 18.45
N THR A 68 -26.18 3.61 18.95
CA THR A 68 -26.86 3.77 20.23
C THR A 68 -27.76 4.99 20.25
N ARG A 69 -28.83 4.93 21.05
CA ARG A 69 -29.79 6.04 21.25
C ARG A 69 -29.65 6.76 22.61
N ARG A 70 -28.51 6.60 23.27
CA ARG A 70 -28.24 7.26 24.54
C ARG A 70 -27.57 8.61 24.32
N GLU A 71 -27.93 9.61 25.12
CA GLU A 71 -27.27 10.93 25.17
C GLU A 71 -25.76 10.81 25.41
N LYS A 72 -25.35 9.90 26.31
CA LYS A 72 -23.94 9.70 26.70
C LYS A 72 -23.62 8.26 27.04
N GLY A 73 -22.34 7.91 26.97
CA GLY A 73 -21.86 6.60 27.36
C GLY A 73 -20.40 6.35 27.04
N LEU A 74 -20.01 5.08 27.19
CA LEU A 74 -18.71 4.57 26.78
C LEU A 74 -18.88 3.62 25.60
N PHE A 75 -17.93 3.64 24.67
CA PHE A 75 -17.88 2.74 23.53
C PHE A 75 -16.48 2.16 23.35
N ILE A 76 -16.38 0.88 23.01
CA ILE A 76 -15.09 0.17 22.88
C ILE A 76 -14.97 -0.40 21.48
N TYR A 77 -13.87 -0.05 20.79
CA TYR A 77 -13.52 -0.65 19.51
C TYR A 77 -12.59 -1.85 19.71
N HIS A 78 -12.91 -2.97 19.04
CA HIS A 78 -12.13 -4.21 19.09
C HIS A 78 -11.16 -4.38 17.90
N LYS A 79 -11.21 -3.48 16.91
CA LYS A 79 -10.32 -3.49 15.75
C LYS A 79 -9.63 -2.13 15.60
N PRO A 80 -8.36 -2.10 15.18
CA PRO A 80 -7.69 -0.84 14.88
C PRO A 80 -8.24 -0.25 13.60
N GLY A 81 -8.23 1.08 13.50
CA GLY A 81 -8.74 1.80 12.34
C GLY A 81 -9.14 3.24 12.67
N THR A 82 -9.47 3.99 11.63
CA THR A 82 -10.08 5.31 11.76
C THR A 82 -11.58 5.16 11.59
N TYR A 83 -12.34 5.63 12.58
CA TYR A 83 -13.79 5.53 12.61
C TYR A 83 -14.41 6.92 12.52
N LEU A 84 -15.43 7.06 11.67
CA LEU A 84 -16.26 8.24 11.57
C LEU A 84 -17.53 8.02 12.41
N ILE A 85 -17.62 8.72 13.53
CA ILE A 85 -18.79 8.69 14.40
C ILE A 85 -19.75 9.79 13.94
N ARG A 86 -21.02 9.44 13.72
CA ARG A 86 -22.08 10.39 13.36
C ARG A 86 -23.10 10.46 14.49
N LEU A 87 -23.39 11.65 14.98
CA LEU A 87 -24.52 11.93 15.84
C LEU A 87 -25.62 12.58 15.01
N THR A 88 -26.84 12.06 15.11
CA THR A 88 -28.07 12.70 14.65
C THR A 88 -28.92 13.04 15.87
N VAL A 89 -29.26 14.31 16.06
CA VAL A 89 -30.15 14.80 17.14
C VAL A 89 -31.50 15.14 16.52
N ASN A 90 -32.60 14.73 17.18
CA ASN A 90 -33.98 15.00 16.76
C ASN A 90 -34.23 14.69 15.27
N GLU A 91 -33.60 13.62 14.76
CA GLU A 91 -33.67 13.13 13.37
C GLU A 91 -33.37 14.16 12.26
N SER A 92 -32.80 15.32 12.62
CA SER A 92 -32.70 16.47 11.71
C SER A 92 -31.30 17.08 11.68
N ILE A 93 -30.63 17.15 12.83
CA ILE A 93 -29.34 17.83 12.94
C ILE A 93 -28.26 16.78 13.08
N THR A 94 -27.22 16.86 12.24
CA THR A 94 -26.13 15.88 12.24
C THR A 94 -24.77 16.50 12.51
N ARG A 95 -23.93 15.80 13.28
CA ARG A 95 -22.52 16.15 13.50
C ARG A 95 -21.63 14.92 13.42
N THR A 96 -20.44 15.08 12.86
CA THR A 96 -19.47 13.98 12.72
C THR A 96 -18.20 14.22 13.55
N PHE A 97 -17.60 13.12 13.99
CA PHE A 97 -16.36 13.09 14.76
C PHE A 97 -15.45 11.99 14.21
N THR A 98 -14.16 12.27 14.11
CA THR A 98 -13.17 11.28 13.66
C THR A 98 -12.38 10.78 14.86
N VAL A 99 -12.40 9.46 15.08
CA VAL A 99 -11.63 8.80 16.14
C VAL A 99 -10.63 7.83 15.53
N VAL A 100 -9.39 7.86 16.03
CA VAL A 100 -8.33 6.95 15.60
C VAL A 100 -8.09 5.90 16.67
N ILE A 101 -8.32 4.63 16.33
CA ILE A 101 -8.07 3.48 17.19
C ILE A 101 -6.76 2.83 16.76
N LYS A 102 -5.72 3.05 17.57
CA LYS A 102 -4.40 2.45 17.39
C LYS A 102 -4.43 0.98 17.85
N PRO A 103 -3.66 0.09 17.21
CA PRO A 103 -3.49 -1.27 17.71
C PRO A 103 -2.94 -1.24 19.15
N LYS A 104 -3.24 -2.29 19.92
CA LYS A 104 -2.63 -2.46 21.25
C LYS A 104 -1.10 -2.40 21.10
N PRO A 105 -0.40 -1.50 21.83
CA PRO A 105 1.04 -1.57 21.88
C PRO A 105 1.39 -2.97 22.38
N ILE A 106 2.32 -3.62 21.70
CA ILE A 106 2.80 -4.94 22.09
C ILE A 106 3.71 -4.69 23.29
N THR A 107 3.10 -4.56 24.47
CA THR A 107 3.81 -4.52 25.73
C THR A 107 4.30 -5.93 26.02
N ASP A 108 5.59 -6.04 26.35
CA ASP A 108 6.21 -7.21 26.93
C ASP A 108 5.30 -7.81 27.99
N ASP A 109 4.73 -8.96 27.68
CA ASP A 109 4.20 -9.87 28.69
C ASP A 109 5.43 -10.35 29.48
N GLU A 110 5.38 -10.36 30.82
CA GLU A 110 6.46 -10.88 31.70
C GLU A 110 6.76 -12.39 31.51
N GLY A 111 6.09 -13.05 30.55
CA GLY A 111 6.40 -14.40 30.07
C GLY A 111 6.48 -14.52 28.55
N ALA A 112 6.49 -13.40 27.80
CA ALA A 112 6.56 -13.44 26.35
C ALA A 112 7.98 -13.80 25.91
N ILE A 113 8.09 -14.84 25.09
CA ILE A 113 9.33 -15.17 24.39
C ILE A 113 9.62 -14.05 23.39
N VAL A 114 10.89 -13.62 23.33
CA VAL A 114 11.38 -12.66 22.33
C VAL A 114 11.01 -13.14 20.93
N ARG A 115 10.45 -12.24 20.11
CA ARG A 115 10.08 -12.50 18.72
C ARG A 115 10.41 -11.32 17.82
N ILE A 116 10.59 -11.61 16.53
CA ILE A 116 10.82 -10.58 15.50
C ILE A 116 9.47 -10.09 14.98
N GLN A 117 9.16 -8.82 15.23
CA GLN A 117 8.09 -8.10 14.55
C GLN A 117 8.65 -7.36 13.34
N GLY A 118 7.93 -7.38 12.22
CA GLY A 118 8.34 -6.73 10.99
C GLY A 118 7.57 -7.28 9.80
N PRO A 119 7.72 -6.66 8.62
CA PRO A 119 7.02 -7.06 7.40
C PRO A 119 7.39 -8.49 6.98
N ALA A 120 6.45 -9.21 6.37
CA ALA A 120 6.68 -10.52 5.75
C ALA A 120 7.19 -10.39 4.31
N SER A 121 7.08 -9.20 3.73
CA SER A 121 7.54 -8.87 2.39
C SER A 121 7.89 -7.40 2.25
N GLY A 122 8.74 -7.07 1.29
CA GLY A 122 9.08 -5.69 0.94
C GLY A 122 9.72 -5.61 -0.43
N TYR A 123 10.24 -4.44 -0.79
CA TYR A 123 10.89 -4.20 -2.06
C TYR A 123 12.41 -4.02 -1.91
N GLU A 124 13.15 -4.27 -3.00
CA GLU A 124 14.56 -3.89 -3.11
C GLU A 124 14.74 -2.40 -2.84
N ASP A 125 15.82 -2.05 -2.14
CA ASP A 125 16.18 -0.68 -1.72
C ASP A 125 15.15 0.02 -0.80
N GLU A 126 14.03 -0.64 -0.47
CA GLU A 126 13.09 -0.16 0.53
C GLU A 126 13.67 -0.29 1.95
N LYS A 127 13.44 0.69 2.81
CA LYS A 127 13.80 0.63 4.23
C LYS A 127 12.76 -0.18 4.99
N LEU A 128 13.07 -1.42 5.31
CA LEU A 128 12.23 -2.29 6.11
C LEU A 128 12.61 -2.19 7.58
N VAL A 129 11.59 -2.10 8.44
CA VAL A 129 11.76 -1.95 9.89
C VAL A 129 11.42 -3.26 10.58
N PHE A 130 12.35 -3.75 11.39
CA PHE A 130 12.20 -4.94 12.23
C PHE A 130 12.45 -4.55 13.69
N THR A 131 11.60 -5.04 14.59
CA THR A 131 11.65 -4.74 16.01
C THR A 131 11.60 -6.02 16.81
N ALA A 132 12.49 -6.15 17.79
CA ALA A 132 12.43 -7.21 18.78
C ALA A 132 11.36 -6.83 19.82
N VAL A 133 10.37 -7.71 19.97
CA VAL A 133 9.26 -7.54 20.92
C VAL A 133 9.08 -8.80 21.75
N GLY A 134 8.55 -8.68 22.96
CA GLY A 134 8.50 -9.79 23.89
C GLY A 134 9.87 -10.00 24.55
N GLY A 135 9.83 -10.44 25.81
CA GLY A 135 11.00 -10.81 26.60
C GLY A 135 11.82 -9.62 27.06
N GLN A 136 12.30 -9.67 28.30
CA GLN A 136 13.14 -8.63 28.90
C GLN A 136 14.60 -8.75 28.40
N ALA A 137 14.82 -8.55 27.10
CA ALA A 137 16.15 -8.59 26.48
C ALA A 137 16.88 -7.23 26.62
N GLY A 138 18.12 -7.25 27.08
CA GLY A 138 18.98 -6.06 27.21
C GLY A 138 19.93 -5.87 26.03
N GLN A 139 20.19 -6.92 25.25
CA GLN A 139 21.11 -6.88 24.10
C GLN A 139 20.49 -7.51 22.87
N TYR A 140 20.77 -6.92 21.70
CA TYR A 140 20.24 -7.35 20.42
C TYR A 140 21.37 -7.54 19.41
N THR A 141 21.26 -8.54 18.57
CA THR A 141 22.17 -8.78 17.44
C THR A 141 21.35 -9.22 16.25
N TRP A 142 21.22 -8.33 15.28
CA TRP A 142 20.50 -8.57 14.04
C TRP A 142 21.45 -9.00 12.94
N ARG A 143 21.02 -9.99 12.14
CA ARG A 143 21.67 -10.39 10.90
C ARG A 143 20.64 -10.52 9.78
N PHE A 144 20.91 -9.88 8.66
CA PHE A 144 20.07 -9.89 7.47
C PHE A 144 20.79 -10.59 6.31
N GLY A 145 20.05 -11.44 5.61
CA GLY A 145 20.56 -12.14 4.44
C GLY A 145 21.63 -13.19 4.76
N SER A 146 22.48 -13.49 3.78
CA SER A 146 23.47 -14.57 3.84
C SER A 146 24.89 -14.11 4.19
N SER A 147 25.08 -12.82 4.51
CA SER A 147 26.41 -12.26 4.77
C SER A 147 27.05 -12.77 6.06
N GLY A 148 26.24 -13.25 7.01
CA GLY A 148 26.69 -13.68 8.35
C GLY A 148 27.21 -12.55 9.23
N GLN A 149 27.19 -11.30 8.75
CA GLN A 149 27.64 -10.12 9.47
C GLN A 149 26.57 -9.62 10.44
N VAL A 150 26.98 -8.84 11.44
CA VAL A 150 26.06 -8.16 12.35
C VAL A 150 25.69 -6.81 11.75
N ASP A 151 24.40 -6.64 11.42
CA ASP A 151 23.89 -5.43 10.77
C ASP A 151 23.39 -4.38 11.77
N SER A 152 22.89 -4.80 12.94
CA SER A 152 22.43 -3.89 14.00
C SER A 152 22.52 -4.50 15.39
N ARG A 153 22.68 -3.65 16.41
CA ARG A 153 22.63 -4.00 17.84
C ARG A 153 21.52 -3.30 18.62
N GLU A 154 20.66 -2.56 17.92
CA GLU A 154 19.53 -1.85 18.51
C GLU A 154 18.31 -2.77 18.64
N GLN A 155 17.38 -2.44 19.54
CA GLN A 155 16.11 -3.18 19.64
C GLN A 155 15.28 -3.13 18.34
N THR A 156 15.38 -2.01 17.62
CA THR A 156 14.78 -1.83 16.29
C THR A 156 15.88 -1.67 15.25
N ALA A 157 15.82 -2.49 14.21
CA ALA A 157 16.74 -2.46 13.07
C ALA A 157 16.01 -2.03 11.80
N ILE A 158 16.67 -1.17 11.03
CA ILE A 158 16.21 -0.75 9.70
C ILE A 158 17.19 -1.33 8.69
N TYR A 159 16.67 -2.08 7.71
CA TYR A 159 17.50 -2.73 6.71
C TYR A 159 16.90 -2.61 5.31
N SER A 160 17.76 -2.45 4.31
CA SER A 160 17.39 -2.40 2.90
C SER A 160 18.13 -3.48 2.13
N TYR A 161 17.37 -4.32 1.43
CA TYR A 161 17.93 -5.42 0.65
C TYR A 161 18.44 -4.90 -0.69
N PRO A 162 19.71 -5.18 -1.05
CA PRO A 162 20.29 -4.66 -2.27
C PRO A 162 19.66 -5.28 -3.51
N ARG A 163 19.64 -4.50 -4.59
CA ARG A 163 19.36 -5.00 -5.94
C ARG A 163 20.45 -5.99 -6.36
N GLU A 164 20.03 -7.17 -6.84
CA GLU A 164 20.92 -8.15 -7.48
C GLU A 164 20.37 -8.52 -8.86
N ASP A 165 21.23 -9.00 -9.76
CA ASP A 165 20.94 -9.18 -11.19
C ASP A 165 20.04 -10.38 -11.55
N ASN A 166 19.30 -10.94 -10.59
CA ASN A 166 18.40 -12.06 -10.83
C ASN A 166 16.99 -11.59 -11.23
N TYR A 167 16.81 -11.37 -12.53
CA TYR A 167 15.55 -10.91 -13.10
C TYR A 167 14.35 -11.82 -12.78
N GLY A 168 13.31 -11.23 -12.17
CA GLY A 168 11.92 -11.68 -12.30
C GLY A 168 11.39 -12.66 -11.25
N ARG A 169 12.16 -13.01 -10.20
CA ARG A 169 11.63 -13.85 -9.11
C ARG A 169 11.77 -13.15 -7.75
N PRO A 170 10.72 -13.17 -6.92
CA PRO A 170 10.84 -12.69 -5.55
C PRO A 170 11.84 -13.56 -4.77
N ARG A 171 12.70 -12.90 -3.99
CA ARG A 171 13.77 -13.53 -3.23
C ARG A 171 13.34 -13.73 -1.79
N ARG A 172 13.70 -14.88 -1.19
CA ARG A 172 13.40 -15.17 0.22
C ARG A 172 14.66 -15.02 1.04
N TYR A 173 14.60 -14.18 2.07
CA TYR A 173 15.69 -13.96 3.02
C TYR A 173 15.28 -14.41 4.41
N THR A 174 16.27 -14.84 5.19
CA THR A 174 16.10 -15.12 6.62
C THR A 174 16.67 -13.97 7.41
N VAL A 175 15.84 -13.36 8.25
CA VAL A 175 16.26 -12.41 9.28
C VAL A 175 16.55 -13.21 10.55
N GLU A 176 17.74 -13.04 11.11
CA GLU A 176 18.13 -13.65 12.37
C GLU A 176 18.24 -12.58 13.47
N LEU A 177 17.70 -12.90 14.65
CA LEU A 177 17.83 -12.12 15.87
C LEU A 177 18.40 -13.01 16.97
N MET A 178 19.45 -12.54 17.62
CA MET A 178 19.99 -13.13 18.85
C MET A 178 19.95 -12.08 19.96
N THR A 179 19.55 -12.48 21.16
CA THR A 179 19.56 -11.65 22.36
C THR A 179 20.27 -12.34 23.51
N ASP A 180 20.54 -11.59 24.57
CA ASP A 180 21.12 -12.06 25.84
C ASP A 180 20.25 -13.09 26.58
N VAL A 181 18.95 -13.14 26.27
CA VAL A 181 17.99 -14.09 26.87
C VAL A 181 17.67 -15.30 25.98
N THR A 182 18.16 -15.33 24.74
CA THR A 182 17.88 -16.43 23.79
C THR A 182 19.02 -17.44 23.69
N LYS A 183 18.72 -18.75 23.77
CA LYS A 183 19.70 -19.82 23.56
C LYS A 183 20.05 -20.06 22.07
N TYR A 184 19.07 -19.85 21.19
CA TYR A 184 19.20 -20.05 19.74
C TYR A 184 18.65 -18.83 19.01
N PRO A 185 19.16 -18.51 17.81
CA PRO A 185 18.71 -17.35 17.05
C PRO A 185 17.26 -17.52 16.59
N ILE A 186 16.47 -16.48 16.80
CA ILE A 186 15.10 -16.37 16.29
C ILE A 186 15.18 -16.04 14.80
N ARG A 187 14.41 -16.75 13.99
CA ARG A 187 14.43 -16.62 12.52
C ARG A 187 13.08 -16.17 11.98
N LYS A 188 13.09 -15.23 11.03
CA LYS A 188 11.90 -14.80 10.29
C LYS A 188 12.18 -14.81 8.79
N GLN A 189 11.27 -15.37 8.00
CA GLN A 189 11.33 -15.30 6.54
C GLN A 189 10.74 -13.96 6.06
N VAL A 190 11.42 -13.33 5.10
CA VAL A 190 10.93 -12.14 4.39
C VAL A 190 11.08 -12.34 2.89
N THR A 191 10.05 -11.96 2.13
CA THR A 191 10.05 -12.05 0.67
C THR A 191 10.29 -10.67 0.05
N ILE A 192 11.38 -10.51 -0.69
CA ILE A 192 11.76 -9.26 -1.32
C ILE A 192 11.43 -9.29 -2.81
N TYR A 193 10.62 -8.33 -3.21
CA TYR A 193 10.22 -8.07 -4.57
C TYR A 193 11.12 -7.00 -5.18
N ARG A 194 11.24 -6.97 -6.50
CA ARG A 194 11.91 -5.86 -7.17
C ARG A 194 11.13 -4.57 -6.96
N GLY A 195 11.77 -3.53 -6.44
CA GLY A 195 11.15 -2.21 -6.28
C GLY A 195 10.69 -1.63 -7.60
N TYR A 196 9.44 -1.17 -7.64
CA TYR A 196 8.91 -0.37 -8.75
C TYR A 196 9.45 1.05 -8.62
N ASN A 197 10.30 1.48 -9.56
CA ASN A 197 10.71 2.87 -9.61
C ASN A 197 9.50 3.72 -10.04
N LYS A 198 9.03 4.62 -9.17
CA LYS A 198 8.00 5.63 -9.50
C LYS A 198 8.45 6.60 -10.62
N PHE A 199 9.72 6.53 -11.02
CA PHE A 199 10.32 7.27 -12.12
C PHE A 199 10.47 6.46 -13.41
N ASP A 200 10.08 5.18 -13.42
CA ASP A 200 9.82 4.52 -14.69
C ASP A 200 8.46 5.07 -15.17
N PRO A 201 8.40 5.82 -16.29
CA PRO A 201 7.13 6.16 -16.93
C PRO A 201 6.35 4.86 -17.14
N PRO A 202 5.00 4.89 -17.20
CA PRO A 202 4.16 3.69 -17.22
C PRO A 202 4.78 2.68 -18.18
N VAL A 203 5.32 1.58 -17.62
CA VAL A 203 6.04 0.57 -18.40
C VAL A 203 5.00 -0.06 -19.29
N ASP A 204 5.01 0.36 -20.54
CA ASP A 204 4.13 -0.17 -21.55
C ASP A 204 4.32 -1.68 -21.55
N SER A 205 3.23 -2.44 -21.47
CA SER A 205 3.25 -3.92 -21.48
C SER A 205 4.09 -4.49 -22.64
N LEU A 206 4.31 -3.69 -23.68
CA LEU A 206 5.17 -3.94 -24.82
C LEU A 206 6.67 -4.03 -24.50
N ASP A 207 7.20 -3.35 -23.47
CA ASP A 207 8.63 -3.37 -23.14
C ASP A 207 9.05 -4.66 -22.42
N PHE A 208 8.19 -5.22 -21.57
CA PHE A 208 8.44 -6.52 -20.95
C PHE A 208 8.42 -7.64 -22.00
N VAL A 209 7.44 -7.60 -22.91
CA VAL A 209 7.30 -8.55 -24.01
C VAL A 209 8.51 -8.47 -24.94
N SER A 210 8.87 -7.27 -25.36
CA SER A 210 10.03 -7.02 -26.23
C SER A 210 11.34 -7.43 -25.56
N GLY A 211 11.49 -7.16 -24.25
CA GLY A 211 12.66 -7.53 -23.46
C GLY A 211 12.85 -9.04 -23.31
N ASP A 212 11.78 -9.79 -23.03
CA ASP A 212 11.85 -11.25 -22.95
C ASP A 212 12.13 -11.87 -24.33
N ILE A 213 11.45 -11.41 -25.38
CA ILE A 213 11.68 -11.90 -26.74
C ILE A 213 13.14 -11.69 -27.15
N ARG A 214 13.67 -10.48 -26.96
CA ARG A 214 15.09 -10.17 -27.22
C ARG A 214 16.03 -11.15 -26.51
N ARG A 215 15.77 -11.41 -25.23
CA ARG A 215 16.58 -12.34 -24.42
C ARG A 215 16.53 -13.77 -24.98
N GLN A 216 15.35 -14.28 -25.31
CA GLN A 216 15.20 -15.64 -25.86
C GLN A 216 15.88 -15.78 -27.23
N LEU A 217 15.74 -14.77 -28.09
CA LEU A 217 16.44 -14.73 -29.39
C LEU A 217 17.96 -14.71 -29.21
N GLN A 218 18.47 -13.95 -28.24
CA GLN A 218 19.90 -13.96 -27.91
C GLN A 218 20.36 -15.34 -27.42
N LEU A 219 19.56 -16.05 -26.62
CA LEU A 219 19.90 -17.41 -26.18
C LEU A 219 20.00 -18.39 -27.37
N ILE A 220 19.15 -18.23 -28.39
CA ILE A 220 19.25 -18.98 -29.65
C ILE A 220 20.55 -18.63 -30.39
N ALA A 221 20.85 -17.34 -30.53
CA ALA A 221 22.08 -16.86 -31.17
C ALA A 221 23.37 -17.30 -30.43
N ASP A 222 23.30 -17.43 -29.11
CA ASP A 222 24.38 -17.93 -28.25
C ASP A 222 24.51 -19.46 -28.28
N GLY A 223 23.70 -20.17 -29.08
CA GLY A 223 23.80 -21.61 -29.30
C GLY A 223 23.15 -22.47 -28.20
N ARG A 224 22.23 -21.92 -27.41
CA ARG A 224 21.41 -22.70 -26.47
C ARG A 224 20.42 -23.60 -27.22
N ALA A 225 19.74 -24.49 -26.48
CA ALA A 225 18.80 -25.45 -27.04
C ALA A 225 17.69 -24.76 -27.83
N PHE A 226 17.75 -24.86 -29.16
CA PHE A 226 16.87 -24.16 -30.09
C PHE A 226 15.39 -24.37 -29.78
N ASN A 227 14.93 -25.64 -29.74
CA ASN A 227 13.52 -25.97 -29.53
C ASN A 227 12.97 -25.39 -28.22
N THR A 228 13.76 -25.38 -27.15
CA THR A 228 13.32 -24.84 -25.84
C THR A 228 12.93 -23.36 -25.95
N HIS A 229 13.76 -22.56 -26.59
CA HIS A 229 13.55 -21.11 -26.69
C HIS A 229 12.55 -20.77 -27.80
N TYR A 230 12.61 -21.49 -28.92
CA TYR A 230 11.69 -21.34 -30.04
C TYR A 230 10.24 -21.70 -29.65
N ASP A 231 10.01 -22.86 -29.05
CA ASP A 231 8.67 -23.31 -28.63
C ASP A 231 8.10 -22.43 -27.53
N TYR A 232 8.96 -21.92 -26.63
CA TYR A 232 8.55 -20.96 -25.61
C TYR A 232 7.99 -19.69 -26.25
N LEU A 233 8.70 -19.10 -27.22
CA LEU A 233 8.27 -17.88 -27.91
C LEU A 233 6.97 -18.12 -28.70
N LEU A 234 6.87 -19.24 -29.41
CA LEU A 234 5.68 -19.62 -30.15
C LEU A 234 4.44 -19.70 -29.26
N ARG A 235 4.53 -20.44 -28.15
CA ARG A 235 3.39 -20.66 -27.24
C ARG A 235 3.00 -19.41 -26.49
N ARG A 236 4.00 -18.62 -26.07
CA ARG A 236 3.78 -17.48 -25.19
C ARG A 236 3.30 -16.23 -25.93
N TYR A 237 3.77 -16.01 -27.16
CA TYR A 237 3.61 -14.72 -27.84
C TYR A 237 3.03 -14.80 -29.25
N LEU A 238 3.32 -15.86 -30.00
CA LEU A 238 2.91 -15.98 -31.41
C LEU A 238 1.70 -16.91 -31.61
N CYS A 239 1.06 -17.37 -30.53
CA CYS A 239 -0.11 -18.25 -30.60
C CYS A 239 0.11 -19.51 -31.44
N ASN A 240 1.30 -20.10 -31.32
CA ASN A 240 1.78 -21.26 -32.07
C ASN A 240 1.87 -21.05 -33.59
N ARG A 241 1.92 -19.80 -34.07
CA ARG A 241 2.14 -19.46 -35.48
C ARG A 241 3.60 -19.13 -35.72
N ASN A 242 4.23 -19.82 -36.68
CA ASN A 242 5.63 -19.63 -37.02
C ASN A 242 5.88 -18.64 -38.16
N ASN A 243 4.82 -18.10 -38.76
CA ASN A 243 4.86 -17.25 -39.94
C ASN A 243 4.84 -15.74 -39.63
N ALA A 244 5.03 -15.34 -38.36
CA ALA A 244 5.12 -13.93 -38.01
C ALA A 244 6.29 -13.26 -38.74
N LEU A 245 6.08 -12.05 -39.24
CA LEU A 245 7.08 -11.32 -40.01
C LEU A 245 8.18 -10.80 -39.08
N VAL A 246 9.45 -11.14 -39.35
CA VAL A 246 10.60 -10.58 -38.64
C VAL A 246 11.38 -9.68 -39.58
N ARG A 247 11.43 -8.38 -39.31
CA ARG A 247 12.27 -7.42 -40.05
C ARG A 247 13.56 -7.18 -39.28
N THR A 248 14.71 -7.33 -39.91
CA THR A 248 16.03 -7.10 -39.29
C THR A 248 16.68 -5.84 -39.84
N ASN A 249 17.13 -4.96 -38.94
CA ASN A 249 17.79 -3.69 -39.24
C ASN A 249 17.06 -2.87 -40.34
N GLY A 250 15.73 -2.88 -40.31
CA GLY A 250 14.84 -2.13 -41.20
C GLY A 250 14.78 -2.57 -42.67
N THR A 251 15.60 -3.53 -43.11
CA THR A 251 15.79 -3.81 -44.55
C THR A 251 15.56 -5.26 -44.95
N LYS A 252 15.96 -6.22 -44.11
CA LYS A 252 15.81 -7.65 -44.41
C LYS A 252 14.58 -8.20 -43.68
N ALA A 253 13.91 -9.19 -44.27
CA ALA A 253 12.73 -9.79 -43.66
C ALA A 253 12.70 -11.31 -43.87
N ASN A 254 12.26 -12.04 -42.85
CA ASN A 254 12.03 -13.48 -42.87
C ASN A 254 10.75 -13.80 -42.08
N ASP A 255 10.22 -15.01 -42.23
CA ASP A 255 9.29 -15.55 -41.23
C ASP A 255 10.03 -15.89 -39.93
N PHE A 256 9.28 -15.99 -38.83
CA PHE A 256 9.84 -16.17 -37.49
C PHE A 256 10.66 -17.45 -37.34
N TYR A 257 10.24 -18.56 -37.95
CA TYR A 257 11.03 -19.79 -37.93
C TYR A 257 12.35 -19.64 -38.66
N SER A 258 12.32 -19.17 -39.90
CA SER A 258 13.52 -18.97 -40.72
C SER A 258 14.51 -18.00 -40.07
N TYR A 259 14.01 -16.95 -39.42
CA TYR A 259 14.84 -16.03 -38.65
C TYR A 259 15.53 -16.71 -37.45
N CYS A 260 14.77 -17.45 -36.63
CA CYS A 260 15.33 -18.15 -35.47
C CYS A 260 16.34 -19.24 -35.90
N MET A 261 16.05 -19.98 -36.97
CA MET A 261 16.98 -20.94 -37.57
C MET A 261 18.25 -20.26 -38.05
N GLY A 262 18.13 -19.08 -38.67
CA GLY A 262 19.26 -18.25 -39.06
C GLY A 262 20.14 -17.91 -37.86
N LEU A 263 19.56 -17.45 -36.75
CA LEU A 263 20.29 -17.15 -35.51
C LEU A 263 21.03 -18.38 -34.95
N GLN A 264 20.45 -19.57 -35.05
CA GLN A 264 21.08 -20.80 -34.56
C GLN A 264 22.38 -21.13 -35.30
N PHE A 265 22.43 -20.87 -36.61
CA PHE A 265 23.59 -21.18 -37.45
C PHE A 265 24.56 -20.00 -37.58
N ASP A 266 24.07 -18.76 -37.56
CA ASP A 266 24.88 -17.55 -37.64
C ASP A 266 25.34 -17.09 -36.25
N ARG A 267 26.29 -17.85 -35.68
CA ARG A 267 26.82 -17.58 -34.34
C ARG A 267 27.52 -16.23 -34.26
N GLY A 268 27.41 -15.60 -33.08
CA GLY A 268 28.06 -14.32 -32.78
C GLY A 268 27.16 -13.09 -32.98
N VAL A 269 25.94 -13.27 -33.49
CA VAL A 269 24.95 -12.19 -33.60
C VAL A 269 24.54 -11.70 -32.21
N LYS A 270 24.52 -10.37 -32.03
CA LYS A 270 24.00 -9.68 -30.86
C LYS A 270 22.68 -9.00 -31.20
N VAL A 271 21.63 -9.38 -30.47
CA VAL A 271 20.28 -8.83 -30.59
C VAL A 271 20.15 -7.63 -29.65
N ASP A 272 20.21 -6.43 -30.23
CA ASP A 272 20.26 -5.17 -29.50
C ASP A 272 18.89 -4.76 -28.99
N ALA A 273 17.88 -4.84 -29.85
CA ALA A 273 16.52 -4.43 -29.55
C ALA A 273 15.51 -5.24 -30.34
N VAL A 274 14.31 -5.37 -29.77
CA VAL A 274 13.15 -5.93 -30.44
C VAL A 274 12.00 -4.97 -30.19
N SER A 275 11.18 -4.72 -31.20
CA SER A 275 9.85 -4.14 -31.04
C SER A 275 8.83 -5.06 -31.70
N VAL A 276 7.60 -5.03 -31.20
CA VAL A 276 6.57 -5.99 -31.59
C VAL A 276 5.30 -5.29 -32.00
N VAL A 277 4.60 -5.88 -32.97
CA VAL A 277 3.25 -5.49 -33.35
C VAL A 277 2.33 -6.70 -33.18
N SER A 278 1.31 -6.51 -32.37
CA SER A 278 0.28 -7.50 -32.11
C SER A 278 -0.97 -7.25 -32.93
N ASP A 279 -1.65 -8.32 -33.26
CA ASP A 279 -3.00 -8.29 -33.80
C ASP A 279 -3.99 -7.80 -32.72
N THR A 280 -4.85 -6.84 -33.06
CA THR A 280 -5.75 -6.19 -32.09
C THR A 280 -6.87 -7.09 -31.58
N VAL A 281 -7.17 -8.19 -32.27
CA VAL A 281 -8.24 -9.13 -31.93
C VAL A 281 -7.71 -10.28 -31.10
N THR A 282 -6.58 -10.84 -31.50
CA THR A 282 -6.01 -12.04 -30.88
C THR A 282 -4.92 -11.74 -29.85
N SER A 283 -4.42 -10.49 -29.80
CA SER A 283 -3.25 -10.07 -29.02
C SER A 283 -1.94 -10.84 -29.34
N CYS A 284 -1.96 -11.69 -30.36
CA CYS A 284 -0.82 -12.46 -30.82
C CYS A 284 0.14 -11.56 -31.62
N ILE A 285 1.44 -11.78 -31.46
CA ILE A 285 2.45 -11.03 -32.21
C ILE A 285 2.44 -11.51 -33.66
N VAL A 286 2.23 -10.56 -34.57
CA VAL A 286 2.22 -10.81 -36.02
C VAL A 286 3.46 -10.26 -36.72
N ARG A 287 4.15 -9.31 -36.09
CA ARG A 287 5.40 -8.74 -36.61
C ARG A 287 6.38 -8.39 -35.50
N LEU A 288 7.65 -8.62 -35.75
CA LEU A 288 8.78 -8.23 -34.92
C LEU A 288 9.74 -7.38 -35.77
N ASP A 289 10.15 -6.23 -35.25
CA ASP A 289 11.28 -5.49 -35.80
C ASP A 289 12.48 -5.70 -34.86
N VAL A 290 13.55 -6.28 -35.39
CA VAL A 290 14.73 -6.68 -34.63
C VAL A 290 15.94 -5.86 -35.09
N THR A 291 16.58 -5.19 -34.14
CA THR A 291 17.88 -4.55 -34.34
C THR A 291 18.96 -5.50 -33.83
N GLN A 292 19.92 -5.82 -34.68
CA GLN A 292 21.02 -6.71 -34.34
C GLN A 292 22.31 -6.29 -35.04
N HIS A 293 23.45 -6.61 -34.45
CA HIS A 293 24.74 -6.47 -35.09
C HIS A 293 25.56 -7.76 -34.96
N LYS A 294 26.60 -7.87 -35.78
CA LYS A 294 27.62 -8.90 -35.65
C LYS A 294 28.94 -8.16 -35.37
N PRO A 295 29.59 -8.41 -34.24
CA PRO A 295 30.91 -7.85 -33.94
C PRO A 295 31.98 -8.44 -34.87
#